data_AF-A0AAE0JVC9-F1
#
_entry.id   AF-A0AAE0JVC9-F1
#
_cell.length_a   1.000
_cell.length_b   1.000
_cell.length_c   1.000
_cell.angle_alpha   90.00
_cell.angle_beta   90.00
_cell.angle_gamma   90.00
#
_symmetry.space_group_name_H-M   'P 1'
#
loop_
_entity.id
_entity.type
_entity.pdbx_description
1 polymer ?
#
loop_
_entity_poly.entity_id
_entity_poly.type
_entity_poly.pdbx_seq_one_letter_code
_entity_poly.pdbx_strand_id
1 'polypeptide(L)'
;MRQVGADEDRGCQGTECGSGETEALRELKDIWDTLTTTAEFDADSQTLDEVSKLYVGKYPSLLSWYQGHYENMVTAMCCTDEVFVKLQESRDRLRVIELARRSYEGRTAAWS
;
A
#
# COMPACT_ATOMS: atom_id res chain seq x y z
N MET A 1 57.60 -7.86 -32.25
CA MET A 1 57.82 -6.45 -32.64
C MET A 1 56.55 -5.89 -33.28
N ARG A 2 55.80 -5.08 -32.54
CA ARG A 2 55.12 -3.85 -32.99
C ARG A 2 54.59 -3.17 -31.72
N GLN A 3 55.24 -2.08 -31.34
CA GLN A 3 54.73 -1.11 -30.39
C GLN A 3 53.69 -0.23 -31.08
N VAL A 4 52.61 0.06 -30.36
CA VAL A 4 51.73 1.23 -30.54
C VAL A 4 51.37 1.56 -29.08
N GLY A 5 51.86 2.63 -28.46
CA GLY A 5 51.59 4.02 -28.81
C GLY A 5 50.58 4.53 -27.77
N ALA A 6 51.07 5.30 -26.80
CA ALA A 6 50.31 5.93 -25.74
C ALA A 6 49.41 7.06 -26.29
N ASP A 7 48.26 7.27 -25.65
CA ASP A 7 47.39 8.47 -25.58
C ASP A 7 46.05 7.96 -25.01
N GLU A 8 45.33 8.54 -24.06
CA GLU A 8 45.35 9.86 -23.46
C GLU A 8 44.51 9.74 -22.16
N ASP A 9 44.94 10.47 -21.14
CA ASP A 9 44.17 10.81 -19.94
C ASP A 9 42.79 11.36 -20.32
N ARG A 10 41.72 10.65 -19.97
CA ARG A 10 40.40 11.26 -19.77
C ARG A 10 39.90 10.90 -18.39
N GLY A 11 40.24 11.77 -17.46
CA GLY A 11 39.67 11.78 -16.12
C GLY A 11 38.15 11.69 -16.20
N CYS A 12 37.60 10.70 -15.49
CA CYS A 12 36.21 10.69 -15.11
C CYS A 12 35.98 11.92 -14.23
N GLN A 13 35.56 13.02 -14.85
CA GLN A 13 35.00 14.16 -14.14
C GLN A 13 33.77 13.66 -13.37
N GLY A 14 33.78 13.93 -12.07
CA GLY A 14 32.84 13.40 -11.10
C GLY A 14 31.40 13.55 -11.56
N THR A 15 30.75 12.42 -11.80
CA THR A 15 29.31 12.36 -11.62
C THR A 15 29.10 12.47 -10.13
N GLU A 16 28.47 13.58 -9.76
CA GLU A 16 28.10 13.96 -8.43
C GLU A 16 27.57 12.74 -7.67
N CYS A 17 28.23 12.47 -6.55
CA CYS A 17 27.83 11.53 -5.53
C CYS A 17 26.38 11.86 -5.16
N GLY A 18 25.43 11.18 -5.80
CA GLY A 18 24.02 11.23 -5.42
C GLY A 18 24.00 10.89 -3.94
N SER A 19 23.63 11.87 -3.11
CA SER A 19 23.47 11.70 -1.68
C SER A 19 22.73 10.39 -1.46
N GLY A 20 23.41 9.43 -0.84
CA GLY A 20 22.91 8.08 -0.58
C GLY A 20 21.78 8.07 0.43
N GLU A 21 20.71 8.83 0.17
CA GLU A 21 19.38 8.43 0.60
C GLU A 21 19.09 7.15 -0.18
N THR A 22 19.44 6.02 0.43
CA THR A 22 19.06 4.69 -0.04
C THR A 22 17.59 4.72 -0.42
N GLU A 23 17.22 4.18 -1.58
CA GLU A 23 15.86 4.13 -2.12
C GLU A 23 14.79 3.77 -1.06
N ALA A 24 15.14 2.89 -0.11
CA ALA A 24 14.36 2.55 1.06
C ALA A 24 13.92 3.73 1.97
N LEU A 25 14.70 4.80 2.09
CA LEU A 25 14.36 6.00 2.87
C LEU A 25 13.40 6.93 2.14
N ARG A 26 13.40 6.91 0.79
CA ARG A 26 12.40 7.62 -0.01
C ARG A 26 11.05 6.92 0.08
N GLU A 27 11.06 5.59 -0.04
CA GLU A 27 9.88 4.74 0.17
C GLU A 27 9.29 4.93 1.59
N LEU A 28 10.14 5.13 2.60
CA LEU A 28 9.68 5.38 3.98
C LEU A 28 8.99 6.73 4.17
N LYS A 29 9.29 7.77 3.38
CA LYS A 29 8.58 9.07 3.46
C LYS A 29 7.21 9.01 2.78
N ASP A 30 7.09 8.22 1.71
CA ASP A 30 5.85 8.10 0.92
C ASP A 30 4.75 7.27 1.59
N ILE A 31 5.08 6.47 2.61
CA ILE A 31 4.04 5.72 3.36
C ILE A 31 3.30 6.57 4.39
N TRP A 32 3.80 7.75 4.80
CA TRP A 32 3.14 8.55 5.86
C TRP A 32 2.08 9.48 5.31
N ASP A 33 0.81 9.12 5.53
CA ASP A 33 -0.33 9.95 5.12
C ASP A 33 -1.09 10.52 6.33
N THR A 34 -2.03 11.41 6.07
CA THR A 34 -2.85 12.05 7.09
C THR A 34 -4.07 11.18 7.41
N LEU A 35 -4.15 10.70 8.65
CA LEU A 35 -5.32 10.01 9.18
C LEU A 35 -6.20 10.99 9.96
N THR A 36 -7.47 11.05 9.61
CA THR A 36 -8.48 11.89 10.27
C THR A 36 -9.54 11.03 10.94
N THR A 37 -9.72 11.20 12.25
CA THR A 37 -10.66 10.41 13.07
C THR A 37 -11.62 11.28 13.86
N THR A 38 -12.80 10.74 14.17
CA THR A 38 -13.81 11.42 15.02
C THR A 38 -13.50 11.32 16.51
N ALA A 39 -12.79 10.28 16.92
CA ALA A 39 -12.31 10.08 18.27
C ALA A 39 -10.78 10.01 18.27
N GLU A 40 -10.17 10.54 19.32
CA GLU A 40 -8.73 10.41 19.57
C GLU A 40 -8.40 8.98 19.97
N PHE A 41 -7.41 8.38 19.29
CA PHE A 41 -6.90 7.07 19.69
C PHE A 41 -5.40 7.08 19.99
N ASP A 42 -4.67 8.09 19.49
CA ASP A 42 -3.26 8.30 19.78
C ASP A 42 -2.95 9.79 19.98
N ALA A 43 -2.81 10.19 21.25
CA ALA A 43 -2.54 11.56 21.64
C ALA A 43 -1.12 12.04 21.28
N ASP A 44 -0.18 11.12 21.02
CA ASP A 44 1.19 11.48 20.68
C ASP A 44 1.33 11.87 19.19
N SER A 45 0.44 11.34 18.34
CA SER A 45 0.50 11.54 16.88
C SER A 45 -0.69 12.30 16.29
N GLN A 46 -1.78 12.50 17.07
CA GLN A 46 -2.97 13.23 16.63
C GLN A 46 -3.15 14.55 17.38
N THR A 47 -3.78 15.52 16.72
CA THR A 47 -4.18 16.79 17.34
C THR A 47 -5.58 17.15 16.87
N LEU A 48 -6.40 17.70 17.77
CA LEU A 48 -7.73 18.17 17.42
C LEU A 48 -7.62 19.39 16.48
N ASP A 49 -8.18 19.26 15.28
CA ASP A 49 -8.38 20.39 14.39
C ASP A 49 -9.68 21.12 14.76
N GLU A 50 -9.55 22.35 15.24
CA GLU A 50 -10.66 23.16 15.73
C GLU A 50 -11.67 23.54 14.62
N VAL A 51 -11.28 23.48 13.36
CA VAL A 51 -12.16 23.80 12.21
C VAL A 51 -13.04 22.61 11.86
N SER A 52 -12.44 21.44 11.61
CA SER A 52 -13.19 20.23 11.25
C SER A 52 -13.83 19.52 12.45
N LYS A 53 -13.37 19.83 13.68
CA LYS A 53 -13.71 19.09 14.91
C LYS A 53 -13.33 17.61 14.84
N LEU A 54 -12.28 17.30 14.08
CA LEU A 54 -11.72 15.95 13.93
C LEU A 54 -10.28 15.92 14.44
N TYR A 55 -9.83 14.75 14.88
CA TYR A 55 -8.44 14.52 15.24
C TYR A 55 -7.64 14.18 13.99
N VAL A 56 -6.54 14.89 13.76
CA VAL A 56 -5.71 14.79 12.55
C VAL A 56 -4.29 14.47 12.95
N GLY A 57 -3.67 13.49 12.29
CA GLY A 57 -2.30 13.07 12.57
C GLY A 57 -1.64 12.39 11.38
N LYS A 58 -0.30 12.25 11.42
CA LYS A 58 0.46 11.50 10.40
C LYS A 58 0.60 10.04 10.81
N TYR A 59 0.22 9.13 9.92
CA TYR A 59 0.23 7.70 10.15
C TYR A 59 0.77 6.95 8.93
N PRO A 60 1.54 5.86 9.14
CA PRO A 60 2.02 5.06 8.03
C PRO A 60 0.87 4.23 7.44
N SER A 61 0.70 4.34 6.14
CA SER A 61 -0.13 3.46 5.33
C SER A 61 0.66 2.19 5.02
N LEU A 62 -0.03 1.05 5.04
CA LEU A 62 0.57 -0.20 4.60
C LEU A 62 0.86 -0.12 3.10
N LEU A 63 2.05 -0.57 2.70
CA LEU A 63 2.39 -0.69 1.28
C LEU A 63 1.44 -1.70 0.62
N SER A 64 0.71 -1.27 -0.40
CA SER A 64 -0.19 -2.16 -1.12
C SER A 64 0.59 -3.20 -1.91
N TRP A 65 0.14 -4.45 -1.90
CA TRP A 65 0.75 -5.52 -2.70
C TRP A 65 -0.31 -6.32 -3.47
N TYR A 66 -0.84 -5.70 -4.53
CA TYR A 66 -1.84 -6.37 -5.38
C TYR A 66 -1.26 -7.55 -6.17
N GLN A 67 0.03 -7.50 -6.49
CA GLN A 67 0.71 -8.58 -7.20
C GLN A 67 0.66 -9.91 -6.42
N GLY A 68 0.74 -9.85 -5.09
CA GLY A 68 0.62 -11.03 -4.22
C GLY A 68 -0.66 -11.83 -4.43
N HIS A 69 -1.75 -11.19 -4.88
CA HIS A 69 -2.98 -11.91 -5.22
C HIS A 69 -2.80 -12.84 -6.43
N TYR A 70 -2.12 -12.38 -7.49
CA TYR A 70 -1.85 -13.20 -8.67
C TYR A 70 -0.81 -14.28 -8.38
N GLU A 71 0.19 -13.96 -7.57
CA GLU A 71 1.18 -14.95 -7.12
C GLU A 71 0.51 -16.08 -6.35
N ASN A 72 -0.41 -15.76 -5.42
CA ASN A 72 -1.22 -16.78 -4.75
C ASN A 72 -2.10 -17.59 -5.72
N MET A 73 -2.68 -16.97 -6.75
CA MET A 73 -3.45 -17.74 -7.75
C MET A 73 -2.57 -18.77 -8.46
N VAL A 74 -1.33 -18.40 -8.83
CA VAL A 74 -0.39 -19.33 -9.47
C VAL A 74 -0.06 -20.48 -8.53
N THR A 75 0.25 -20.22 -7.26
CA THR A 75 0.56 -21.28 -6.29
C THR A 75 -0.65 -22.17 -6.01
N ALA A 76 -1.85 -21.60 -5.96
CA ALA A 76 -3.08 -22.36 -5.78
C ALA A 76 -3.41 -23.25 -7.00
N MET A 77 -3.19 -22.76 -8.22
CA MET A 77 -3.36 -23.57 -9.45
C MET A 77 -2.38 -24.75 -9.51
N CYS A 78 -1.19 -24.59 -8.95
CA CYS A 78 -0.20 -25.66 -8.83
C CYS A 78 -0.44 -26.61 -7.64
N CYS A 79 -1.57 -26.48 -6.94
CA CYS A 79 -1.95 -27.28 -5.77
C CYS A 79 -0.93 -27.18 -4.61
N THR A 80 -0.14 -26.11 -4.54
CA THR A 80 0.85 -25.91 -3.47
C THR A 80 0.34 -25.05 -2.32
N ASP A 81 -0.79 -24.35 -2.52
CA ASP A 81 -1.39 -23.45 -1.54
C ASP A 81 -2.92 -23.38 -1.71
N GLU A 82 -3.64 -22.81 -0.74
CA GLU A 82 -5.05 -22.48 -0.87
C GLU A 82 -5.24 -21.12 -1.57
N VAL A 83 -6.39 -20.95 -2.24
CA VAL A 83 -6.77 -19.66 -2.83
C VAL A 83 -7.00 -18.64 -1.71
N PHE A 84 -6.33 -17.49 -1.80
CA PHE A 84 -6.38 -16.42 -0.80
C PHE A 84 -7.79 -15.89 -0.55
N VAL A 85 -8.61 -15.79 -1.61
CA VAL A 85 -10.03 -15.45 -1.49
C VAL A 85 -10.86 -16.71 -1.69
N LYS A 86 -11.60 -17.12 -0.67
CA LYS A 86 -12.42 -18.33 -0.74
C LYS A 86 -13.72 -18.05 -1.48
N LEU A 87 -14.25 -19.07 -2.14
CA LEU A 87 -15.53 -18.98 -2.85
C LEU A 87 -16.67 -18.50 -1.94
N GLN A 88 -16.69 -18.98 -0.69
CA GLN A 88 -17.72 -18.61 0.27
C GLN A 88 -17.65 -17.12 0.63
N GLU A 89 -16.45 -16.57 0.84
CA GLU A 89 -16.27 -15.14 1.14
C GLU A 89 -16.80 -14.26 0.00
N SER A 90 -16.57 -14.68 -1.25
CA SER A 90 -17.08 -13.96 -2.42
C SER A 90 -18.61 -13.99 -2.48
N ARG A 91 -19.23 -15.14 -2.20
CA ARG A 91 -20.68 -15.30 -2.15
C ARG A 91 -21.31 -14.50 -1.03
N ASP A 92 -20.69 -14.50 0.16
CA ASP A 92 -21.18 -13.76 1.31
C ASP A 92 -21.14 -12.25 1.06
N ARG A 93 -20.07 -11.75 0.42
CA ARG A 93 -19.98 -10.33 0.01
C ARG A 93 -21.05 -9.95 -1.00
N LEU A 94 -21.30 -10.79 -2.01
CA LEU A 94 -22.40 -10.55 -2.96
C LEU A 94 -23.77 -10.54 -2.27
N ARG A 95 -23.95 -11.40 -1.27
CA ARG A 95 -25.18 -11.43 -0.48
C ARG A 95 -25.36 -10.17 0.37
N VAL A 96 -24.28 -9.64 0.95
CA VAL A 96 -24.30 -8.36 1.67
C VAL A 96 -24.74 -7.22 0.74
N ILE A 97 -24.23 -7.19 -0.50
CA ILE A 97 -24.64 -6.18 -1.49
C ILE A 97 -26.14 -6.28 -1.80
N GLU A 98 -26.67 -7.49 -1.97
CA GLU A 98 -28.10 -7.70 -2.20
C GLU A 98 -28.96 -7.34 -0.97
N LEU A 99 -28.48 -7.64 0.24
CA LEU A 99 -29.16 -7.22 1.47
C LEU A 99 -29.19 -5.70 1.61
N ALA A 100 -28.09 -5.01 1.28
CA ALA A 100 -28.03 -3.55 1.25
C ALA A 100 -29.03 -2.99 0.23
N ARG A 101 -29.13 -3.59 -0.96
CA ARG A 101 -30.12 -3.22 -1.99
C ARG A 101 -31.56 -3.34 -1.47
N ARG A 102 -31.89 -4.43 -0.77
CA ARG A 102 -33.22 -4.61 -0.15
C ARG A 102 -33.44 -3.64 1.01
N SER A 103 -32.39 -3.34 1.77
CA SER A 103 -32.47 -2.45 2.91
C SER A 103 -32.74 -1.00 2.54
N TYR A 104 -32.47 -0.62 1.28
CA TYR A 104 -32.74 0.71 0.75
C TYR A 104 -34.22 1.12 0.87
N GLU A 105 -35.14 0.15 0.90
CA GLU A 105 -36.58 0.40 1.09
C GLU A 105 -36.96 0.76 2.55
N GLY A 106 -35.98 1.13 3.38
CA GLY A 106 -36.17 1.57 4.76
C GLY A 106 -36.45 0.44 5.75
N ARG A 107 -36.09 -0.80 5.40
CA ARG A 107 -36.31 -1.99 6.25
C ARG A 107 -35.01 -2.74 6.46
N THR A 108 -34.75 -3.19 7.68
CA THR A 108 -33.60 -4.09 7.94
C THR A 108 -33.86 -5.44 7.26
N ALA A 109 -33.01 -5.80 6.30
CA ALA A 109 -33.06 -7.11 5.67
C ALA A 109 -32.37 -8.16 6.57
N ALA A 110 -33.09 -9.22 6.93
CA ALA A 110 -32.52 -10.30 7.75
C ALA A 110 -31.51 -11.15 6.95
N TRP A 111 -30.42 -11.55 7.59
CA TRP A 111 -29.55 -12.61 7.09
C TRP A 111 -30.29 -13.95 7.18
N SER A 112 -30.27 -14.75 6.11
CA SER A 112 -31.01 -16.02 6.04
C SER A 112 -30.19 -17.14 5.41
#